data_AF-A0AAV4PV72-F1
#
_entry.id   AF-A0AAV4PV72-F1
#
_cell.length_a   1.000
_cell.length_b   1.000
_cell.length_c   1.000
_cell.angle_alpha   90.00
_cell.angle_beta   90.00
_cell.angle_gamma   90.00
#
_symmetry.space_group_name_H-M   'P 1'
#
loop_
_entity.id
_entity.type
_entity.pdbx_description
1 polymer ?
#
loop_
_entity_poly.entity_id
_entity_poly.type
_entity_poly.pdbx_seq_one_letter_code
_entity_poly.pdbx_strand_id
1 'polypeptide(L)'
;MKDLWKKRSAPRALNFKQLPDAVPGSSRQAEPRIKDQVVWSVKQCADIFCSSLAVLKKKIEDGGSETILTWDKDDEECLDFVSSVSNLRAYCFYIPLQNRFQIKAIAGNIVPAIATTNAIISGLLVLQLIKVLNGDLTKCRTTWLNESARGGKIISSAQLEKPSPKCFVQVKVNFQTIIMRTLDEKILKEKLHMIQPDVVINDNSDDFTNSILDTPMSNFAITNGSSLLCEDFFQQYKVSIVLQQSDELKDQEFEIETDLEDILSAPKDIVEEPLVLGDNFFNAVSVSDDEDIQISEERRGRLNPTKKRLEDGNAVLPPAKKARTSAE
;
A
#
# COMPACT_ATOMS: atom_id res chain seq x y z
N MET A 1 -4.28 -35.93 7.26
CA MET A 1 -4.96 -34.67 7.65
C MET A 1 -6.48 -34.73 7.38
N LYS A 2 -7.22 -35.69 7.95
CA LYS A 2 -8.69 -35.73 7.80
C LYS A 2 -9.38 -34.70 8.71
N ASP A 3 -8.70 -34.30 9.78
CA ASP A 3 -9.23 -33.37 10.79
C ASP A 3 -9.47 -31.95 10.25
N LEU A 4 -8.71 -31.50 9.26
CA LEU A 4 -8.84 -30.17 8.64
C LEU A 4 -10.19 -29.93 7.95
N TRP A 5 -10.91 -30.99 7.60
CA TRP A 5 -12.15 -30.95 6.82
C TRP A 5 -13.40 -31.35 7.64
N LYS A 6 -13.27 -31.45 8.97
CA LYS A 6 -14.40 -31.76 9.86
C LYS A 6 -15.47 -30.65 9.88
N LYS A 7 -15.04 -29.39 9.76
CA LYS A 7 -15.90 -28.19 9.84
C LYS A 7 -16.08 -27.47 8.50
N ARG A 8 -15.37 -27.87 7.45
CA ARG A 8 -15.37 -27.22 6.13
C ARG A 8 -15.25 -28.26 5.03
N SER A 9 -15.80 -27.96 3.86
CA SER A 9 -15.77 -28.86 2.70
C SER A 9 -14.35 -29.23 2.31
N ALA A 10 -14.12 -30.52 2.06
CA ALA A 10 -12.85 -31.01 1.54
C ALA A 10 -12.62 -30.48 0.10
N PRO A 11 -11.36 -30.14 -0.26
CA PRO A 11 -11.06 -29.64 -1.59
C PRO A 11 -11.37 -30.67 -2.66
N ARG A 12 -11.80 -30.19 -3.83
CA ARG A 12 -12.02 -30.99 -5.03
C ARG A 12 -10.73 -31.09 -5.83
N ALA A 13 -10.29 -32.31 -6.14
CA ALA A 13 -9.20 -32.54 -7.07
C ALA A 13 -9.64 -32.24 -8.52
N LEU A 14 -8.78 -31.57 -9.27
CA LEU A 14 -8.97 -31.33 -10.70
C LEU A 14 -8.33 -32.45 -11.53
N ASN A 15 -9.05 -32.93 -12.55
CA ASN A 15 -8.49 -33.80 -13.57
C ASN A 15 -8.16 -32.94 -14.80
N PHE A 16 -6.87 -32.83 -15.11
CA PHE A 16 -6.38 -31.98 -16.20
C PHE A 16 -6.97 -32.34 -17.57
N LYS A 17 -7.37 -33.60 -17.79
CA LYS A 17 -7.98 -34.06 -19.04
C LYS A 17 -9.47 -33.72 -19.15
N GLN A 18 -10.11 -33.33 -18.04
CA GLN A 18 -11.56 -33.14 -17.94
C GLN A 18 -11.86 -31.88 -17.12
N LEU A 19 -11.56 -30.72 -17.70
CA LEU A 19 -11.79 -29.42 -17.09
C LEU A 19 -13.08 -28.76 -17.62
N PRO A 20 -13.89 -28.13 -16.76
CA PRO A 20 -15.09 -27.43 -17.19
C PRO A 20 -14.73 -26.15 -17.96
N ASP A 21 -15.40 -25.96 -19.10
CA ASP A 21 -15.18 -24.81 -19.97
C ASP A 21 -16.21 -23.68 -19.76
N ALA A 22 -17.24 -23.94 -18.95
CA ALA A 22 -18.22 -22.92 -18.59
C ALA A 22 -17.70 -22.03 -17.46
N VAL A 23 -17.94 -20.73 -17.56
CA VAL A 23 -17.74 -19.78 -16.45
C VAL A 23 -19.00 -19.79 -15.57
N PRO A 24 -18.91 -20.22 -14.29
CA PRO A 24 -20.04 -20.23 -13.38
C PRO A 24 -20.61 -18.81 -13.19
N GLY A 25 -21.92 -18.63 -13.35
CA GLY A 25 -22.59 -17.32 -13.11
C GLY A 25 -22.54 -16.32 -14.26
N SER A 26 -22.09 -16.72 -15.45
CA SER A 26 -21.99 -15.88 -16.66
C SER A 26 -23.32 -15.35 -17.20
N SER A 27 -24.47 -15.94 -16.84
CA SER A 27 -25.79 -15.55 -17.36
C SER A 27 -26.32 -14.19 -16.88
N ARG A 28 -25.63 -13.52 -15.95
CA ARG A 28 -26.07 -12.23 -15.35
C ARG A 28 -25.02 -11.12 -15.42
N GLN A 29 -23.90 -11.33 -16.09
CA GLN A 29 -22.82 -10.33 -16.13
C GLN A 29 -23.01 -9.39 -17.33
N ALA A 30 -22.84 -8.08 -17.11
CA ALA A 30 -22.71 -7.13 -18.19
C ALA A 30 -21.45 -7.48 -19.01
N GLU A 31 -21.50 -7.26 -20.32
CA GLU A 31 -20.34 -7.52 -21.17
C GLU A 31 -19.12 -6.74 -20.67
N PRO A 32 -17.99 -7.41 -20.44
CA PRO A 32 -16.79 -6.77 -19.93
C PRO A 32 -16.29 -5.74 -20.95
N ARG A 33 -16.05 -4.51 -20.48
CA ARG A 33 -15.57 -3.42 -21.34
C ARG A 33 -14.09 -3.57 -21.71
N ILE A 34 -13.34 -4.33 -20.91
CA ILE A 34 -11.90 -4.56 -21.06
C ILE A 34 -11.65 -6.07 -20.99
N LYS A 35 -10.71 -6.59 -21.80
CA LYS A 35 -10.37 -8.01 -21.86
C LYS A 35 -10.04 -8.60 -20.48
N ASP A 36 -9.30 -7.87 -19.66
CA ASP A 36 -8.86 -8.32 -18.33
C ASP A 36 -9.98 -8.41 -17.29
N GLN A 37 -11.17 -7.89 -17.60
CA GLN A 37 -12.36 -8.02 -16.76
C GLN A 37 -13.17 -9.29 -17.07
N VAL A 38 -12.81 -10.01 -18.14
CA VAL A 38 -13.40 -11.31 -18.46
C VAL A 38 -12.89 -12.34 -17.45
N VAL A 39 -13.81 -13.08 -16.84
CA VAL A 39 -13.46 -14.23 -16.00
C VAL A 39 -13.19 -15.44 -16.89
N TRP A 40 -12.02 -16.06 -16.75
CA TRP A 40 -11.67 -17.28 -17.48
C TRP A 40 -12.37 -18.51 -16.91
N SER A 41 -12.72 -19.45 -17.78
CA SER A 41 -13.15 -20.79 -17.36
C SER A 41 -11.99 -21.55 -16.72
N VAL A 42 -12.28 -22.65 -16.01
CA VAL A 42 -11.23 -23.49 -15.40
C VAL A 42 -10.32 -24.08 -16.48
N LYS A 43 -10.90 -24.47 -17.62
CA LYS A 43 -10.14 -24.96 -18.77
C LYS A 43 -9.23 -23.87 -19.35
N GLN A 44 -9.76 -22.67 -19.58
CA GLN A 44 -8.95 -21.53 -20.03
C GLN A 44 -7.82 -21.20 -19.05
N CYS A 45 -8.07 -21.25 -17.74
CA CYS A 45 -7.02 -21.08 -16.74
C CYS A 45 -5.91 -22.13 -16.89
N ALA A 46 -6.25 -23.40 -17.13
CA ALA A 46 -5.25 -24.44 -17.35
C ALA A 46 -4.43 -24.22 -18.63
N ASP A 47 -5.06 -23.78 -19.72
CA ASP A 47 -4.37 -23.46 -20.97
C ASP A 47 -3.38 -22.30 -20.77
N ILE A 48 -3.83 -21.22 -20.11
CA ILE A 48 -3.00 -20.05 -19.77
C ILE A 48 -1.85 -20.44 -18.85
N PHE A 49 -2.11 -21.26 -17.82
CA PHE A 49 -1.07 -21.80 -16.94
C PHE A 49 0.02 -22.53 -17.72
N CYS A 50 -0.35 -23.42 -18.64
CA CYS A 50 0.62 -24.15 -19.45
C CYS A 50 1.43 -23.22 -20.36
N SER A 51 0.78 -22.27 -21.03
CA SER A 51 1.46 -21.33 -21.93
C SER A 51 2.44 -20.41 -21.20
N SER A 52 2.01 -19.79 -20.10
CA SER A 52 2.85 -18.92 -19.26
C SER A 52 4.01 -19.68 -18.63
N LEU A 53 3.77 -20.88 -18.09
CA LEU A 53 4.82 -21.72 -17.53
C LEU A 53 5.88 -22.10 -18.57
N ALA A 54 5.49 -22.39 -19.82
CA ALA A 54 6.43 -22.70 -20.89
C ALA A 54 7.35 -21.52 -21.20
N VAL A 55 6.81 -20.30 -21.24
CA VAL A 55 7.60 -19.08 -21.48
C VAL A 55 8.50 -18.77 -20.28
N LEU A 56 7.99 -18.83 -19.05
CA LEU A 56 8.79 -18.60 -17.84
C LEU A 56 9.92 -19.62 -17.70
N LYS A 57 9.66 -20.90 -18.01
CA LYS A 57 10.70 -21.93 -18.05
C LYS A 57 11.80 -21.58 -19.04
N LYS A 58 11.43 -21.13 -20.25
CA LYS A 58 12.40 -20.71 -21.26
C LYS A 58 13.22 -19.49 -20.79
N LYS A 59 12.61 -18.50 -20.13
CA LYS A 59 13.33 -17.35 -19.54
C LYS A 59 14.42 -17.80 -18.56
N ILE A 60 14.15 -18.86 -17.76
CA ILE A 60 15.16 -19.44 -16.85
C ILE A 60 16.27 -20.16 -17.64
N GLU A 61 15.91 -20.96 -18.64
CA GLU A 61 16.87 -21.69 -19.47
C GLU A 61 17.81 -20.74 -20.23
N ASP A 62 17.29 -19.64 -20.77
CA ASP A 62 18.05 -18.61 -21.47
C ASP A 62 18.95 -17.78 -20.53
N GLY A 63 18.59 -17.68 -19.24
CA GLY A 63 19.34 -16.93 -18.21
C GLY A 63 20.48 -17.70 -17.51
N GLY A 64 20.59 -19.02 -17.73
CA GLY A 64 21.61 -19.85 -17.08
C GLY A 64 21.28 -20.29 -15.65
N SER A 65 22.16 -21.08 -15.04
CA SER A 65 21.91 -21.87 -13.82
C SER A 65 21.68 -21.07 -12.54
N GLU A 66 21.99 -19.78 -12.52
CA GLU A 66 21.77 -18.89 -11.36
C GLU A 66 20.61 -17.91 -11.56
N THR A 67 19.89 -18.00 -12.68
CA THR A 67 18.77 -17.08 -12.94
C THR A 67 17.58 -17.40 -12.05
N ILE A 68 17.25 -16.42 -11.21
CA ILE A 68 16.03 -16.40 -10.39
C ILE A 68 15.09 -15.37 -10.99
N LEU A 69 13.90 -15.81 -11.41
CA LEU A 69 12.87 -14.88 -11.87
C LEU A 69 12.31 -14.10 -10.68
N THR A 70 12.23 -12.78 -10.84
CA THR A 70 11.54 -11.92 -9.89
C THR A 70 10.13 -11.67 -10.38
N TRP A 71 9.15 -11.73 -9.47
CA TRP A 71 7.77 -11.46 -9.82
C TRP A 71 7.57 -9.97 -10.13
N ASP A 72 6.89 -9.68 -11.25
CA ASP A 72 6.45 -8.34 -11.62
C ASP A 72 4.98 -8.40 -12.06
N LYS A 73 4.16 -7.48 -11.54
CA LYS A 73 2.73 -7.32 -11.90
C LYS A 73 2.53 -6.79 -13.32
N ASP A 74 3.57 -6.19 -13.90
CA ASP A 74 3.56 -5.60 -15.23
C ASP A 74 4.16 -6.52 -16.31
N ASP A 75 4.78 -7.65 -15.92
CA ASP A 75 5.15 -8.75 -16.80
C ASP A 75 3.92 -9.63 -17.10
N GLU A 76 3.59 -9.77 -18.39
CA GLU A 76 2.37 -10.47 -18.82
C GLU A 76 2.37 -11.95 -18.43
N GLU A 77 3.50 -12.64 -18.58
CA GLU A 77 3.58 -14.08 -18.30
C GLU A 77 3.59 -14.39 -16.81
N CYS A 78 4.25 -13.55 -15.99
CA CYS A 78 4.19 -13.64 -14.54
C CYS A 78 2.76 -13.45 -14.01
N LEU A 79 2.06 -12.43 -14.53
CA LEU A 79 0.68 -12.17 -14.12
C LEU A 79 -0.28 -13.26 -14.60
N ASP A 80 -0.10 -13.78 -15.81
CA ASP A 80 -0.91 -14.87 -16.34
C ASP A 80 -0.71 -16.17 -15.55
N PHE A 81 0.53 -16.46 -15.15
CA PHE A 81 0.84 -17.60 -14.29
C PHE A 81 0.15 -17.47 -12.93
N VAL A 82 0.29 -16.32 -12.25
CA VAL A 82 -0.35 -16.09 -10.95
C VAL A 82 -1.87 -16.11 -11.06
N SER A 83 -2.44 -15.49 -12.10
CA SER A 83 -3.89 -15.42 -12.30
C SER A 83 -4.50 -16.80 -12.55
N SER A 84 -3.89 -17.58 -13.44
CA SER A 84 -4.36 -18.92 -13.78
C SER A 84 -4.27 -19.89 -12.58
N VAL A 85 -3.11 -19.97 -11.92
CA VAL A 85 -2.90 -20.86 -10.76
C VAL A 85 -3.80 -20.49 -9.59
N SER A 86 -3.97 -19.20 -9.31
CA SER A 86 -4.85 -18.73 -8.24
C SER A 86 -6.30 -19.13 -8.49
N ASN A 87 -6.78 -19.00 -9.72
CA ASN A 87 -8.13 -19.42 -10.10
C ASN A 87 -8.32 -20.95 -10.09
N LEU A 88 -7.32 -21.72 -10.55
CA LEU A 88 -7.35 -23.19 -10.44
C LEU A 88 -7.45 -23.62 -8.97
N ARG A 89 -6.67 -22.98 -8.09
CA ARG A 89 -6.73 -23.21 -6.64
C ARG A 89 -8.08 -22.79 -6.07
N ALA A 90 -8.58 -21.61 -6.41
CA ALA A 90 -9.87 -21.11 -5.96
C ALA A 90 -10.98 -22.12 -6.29
N TYR A 91 -10.97 -22.67 -7.51
CA TYR A 91 -11.92 -23.68 -7.93
C TYR A 91 -11.85 -24.96 -7.09
N CYS A 92 -10.65 -25.46 -6.77
CA CYS A 92 -10.47 -26.63 -5.89
C CYS A 92 -11.11 -26.43 -4.50
N PHE A 93 -11.19 -25.20 -4.02
CA PHE A 93 -11.75 -24.84 -2.70
C PHE A 93 -13.15 -24.22 -2.77
N TYR A 94 -13.84 -24.31 -3.92
CA TYR A 94 -15.18 -23.73 -4.12
C TYR A 94 -15.24 -22.20 -3.93
N ILE A 95 -14.13 -21.52 -4.16
CA ILE A 95 -14.02 -20.06 -4.13
C ILE A 95 -14.36 -19.53 -5.53
N PRO A 96 -15.16 -18.46 -5.66
CA PRO A 96 -15.47 -17.86 -6.96
C PRO A 96 -14.20 -17.41 -7.70
N LEU A 97 -14.14 -17.73 -8.99
CA LEU A 97 -13.06 -17.27 -9.87
C LEU A 97 -13.08 -15.74 -9.96
N GLN A 98 -11.89 -15.15 -10.03
CA GLN A 98 -11.71 -13.71 -10.22
C GLN A 98 -11.17 -13.44 -11.62
N ASN A 99 -11.44 -12.26 -12.15
CA ASN A 99 -10.84 -11.86 -13.42
C ASN A 99 -9.37 -11.42 -13.22
N ARG A 100 -8.62 -11.38 -14.32
CA ARG A 100 -7.20 -11.02 -14.32
C ARG A 100 -6.95 -9.63 -13.71
N PHE A 101 -7.83 -8.67 -13.97
CA PHE A 101 -7.75 -7.32 -13.42
C PHE A 101 -7.78 -7.30 -11.88
N GLN A 102 -8.72 -8.02 -11.28
CA GLN A 102 -8.85 -8.14 -9.82
C GLN A 102 -7.64 -8.86 -9.21
N ILE A 103 -7.18 -9.94 -9.86
CA ILE A 103 -6.00 -10.66 -9.37
C ILE A 103 -4.75 -9.77 -9.45
N LYS A 104 -4.56 -9.01 -10.53
CA LYS A 104 -3.46 -8.03 -10.65
C LYS A 104 -3.50 -7.01 -9.51
N ALA A 105 -4.67 -6.49 -9.19
CA ALA A 105 -4.84 -5.51 -8.11
C ALA A 105 -4.44 -6.09 -6.74
N ILE A 106 -4.86 -7.33 -6.43
CA ILE A 106 -4.56 -8.01 -5.17
C ILE A 106 -3.07 -8.41 -5.11
N ALA A 107 -2.57 -9.10 -6.14
CA ALA A 107 -1.20 -9.60 -6.16
C ALA A 107 -0.16 -8.46 -6.17
N GLY A 108 -0.48 -7.36 -6.86
CA GLY A 108 0.38 -6.18 -6.95
C GLY A 108 0.13 -5.11 -5.90
N ASN A 109 -0.74 -5.35 -4.92
CA ASN A 109 -1.14 -4.36 -3.92
C ASN A 109 -1.40 -2.97 -4.56
N ILE A 110 -2.13 -2.96 -5.68
CA ILE A 110 -2.29 -1.75 -6.50
C ILE A 110 -3.17 -0.75 -5.75
N VAL A 111 -2.59 0.42 -5.44
CA VAL A 111 -3.32 1.59 -4.96
C VAL A 111 -3.76 2.42 -6.17
N PRO A 112 -5.08 2.65 -6.38
CA PRO A 112 -5.55 3.52 -7.44
C PRO A 112 -4.96 4.93 -7.29
N ALA A 113 -4.43 5.47 -8.38
CA ALA A 113 -3.85 6.80 -8.42
C ALA A 113 -4.57 7.70 -9.43
N ILE A 114 -4.80 8.96 -9.06
CA ILE A 114 -5.40 9.97 -9.93
C ILE A 114 -4.52 11.21 -9.89
N ALA A 115 -4.23 11.79 -11.06
CA ALA A 115 -3.32 12.92 -11.20
C ALA A 115 -3.72 14.14 -10.35
N THR A 116 -5.03 14.38 -10.19
CA THR A 116 -5.55 15.50 -9.40
C THR A 116 -5.21 15.38 -7.92
N THR A 117 -5.22 14.18 -7.35
CA THR A 117 -4.82 13.94 -5.96
C THR A 117 -3.36 14.35 -5.75
N ASN A 118 -2.47 13.93 -6.65
CA ASN A 118 -1.05 14.30 -6.58
C ASN A 118 -0.85 15.82 -6.71
N ALA A 119 -1.56 16.47 -7.64
CA ALA A 119 -1.47 17.92 -7.81
C ALA A 119 -1.89 18.69 -6.54
N ILE A 120 -2.98 18.27 -5.89
CA ILE A 120 -3.46 18.87 -4.64
C ILE A 120 -2.44 18.67 -3.52
N ILE A 121 -1.97 17.43 -3.31
CA ILE A 121 -1.00 17.10 -2.26
C ILE A 121 0.33 17.85 -2.47
N SER A 122 0.82 17.94 -3.71
CA SER A 122 2.03 18.72 -4.02
C SER A 122 1.85 20.22 -3.72
N GLY A 123 0.69 20.80 -4.02
CA GLY A 123 0.38 22.18 -3.66
C GLY A 123 0.40 22.39 -2.14
N LEU A 124 -0.24 21.48 -1.39
CA LEU A 124 -0.24 21.51 0.07
C LEU A 124 1.17 21.35 0.65
N LEU A 125 2.01 20.50 0.05
CA LEU A 125 3.40 20.31 0.46
C LEU A 125 4.21 21.60 0.33
N VAL A 126 4.09 22.31 -0.80
CA VAL A 126 4.79 23.60 -1.00
C VAL A 126 4.31 24.64 0.00
N LEU A 127 3.01 24.67 0.33
CA LEU A 127 2.48 25.58 1.36
C LEU A 127 3.06 25.31 2.76
N GLN A 128 3.27 24.04 3.14
CA GLN A 128 3.96 23.74 4.40
C GLN A 128 5.45 24.08 4.32
N LEU A 129 6.10 23.81 3.18
CA LEU A 129 7.52 24.11 2.98
C LEU A 129 7.83 25.61 3.13
N ILE A 130 6.97 26.50 2.61
CA ILE A 130 7.13 27.95 2.79
C ILE A 130 7.18 28.32 4.29
N LYS A 131 6.34 27.69 5.12
CA LYS A 131 6.34 27.93 6.57
C LYS A 131 7.64 27.46 7.21
N VAL A 132 8.13 26.28 6.81
CA VAL A 132 9.42 25.75 7.29
C VAL A 132 10.57 26.69 6.91
N LEU A 133 10.62 27.16 5.67
CA LEU A 133 11.67 28.07 5.19
C LEU A 133 11.64 29.44 5.88
N ASN A 134 10.47 29.89 6.32
CA ASN A 134 10.32 31.11 7.11
C ASN A 134 10.65 30.91 8.61
N GLY A 135 11.01 29.69 9.05
CA GLY A 135 11.25 29.36 10.45
C GLY A 135 9.96 29.20 11.29
N ASP A 136 8.79 29.22 10.65
CA ASP A 136 7.47 29.15 11.30
C ASP A 136 7.01 27.69 11.52
N LEU A 137 7.85 26.87 12.16
CA LEU A 137 7.56 25.44 12.40
C LEU A 137 6.27 25.22 13.21
N THR A 138 5.92 26.17 14.09
CA THR A 138 4.70 26.11 14.92
C THR A 138 3.42 26.22 14.10
N LYS A 139 3.48 26.79 12.88
CA LYS A 139 2.34 26.90 11.94
C LYS A 139 2.22 25.71 10.98
N CYS A 140 3.19 24.80 11.01
CA CYS A 140 3.12 23.58 10.21
C CYS A 140 2.01 22.67 10.73
N ARG A 141 1.32 22.00 9.81
CA ARG A 141 0.19 21.12 10.12
C ARG A 141 0.24 19.85 9.29
N THR A 142 -0.12 18.73 9.92
CA THR A 142 -0.49 17.52 9.17
C THR A 142 -1.78 17.81 8.44
N THR A 143 -1.82 17.55 7.13
CA THR A 143 -2.96 17.88 6.26
C THR A 143 -3.42 16.63 5.53
N TRP A 144 -4.73 16.39 5.51
CA TRP A 144 -5.37 15.26 4.84
C TRP A 144 -6.35 15.75 3.78
N LEU A 145 -6.35 15.09 2.63
CA LEU A 145 -7.34 15.27 1.59
C LEU A 145 -8.40 14.17 1.72
N ASN A 146 -9.63 14.55 2.02
CA ASN A 146 -10.76 13.66 2.17
C ASN A 146 -11.49 13.47 0.82
N GLU A 147 -12.01 12.28 0.58
CA GLU A 147 -12.82 11.97 -0.63
C GLU A 147 -14.13 12.78 -0.66
N SER A 148 -14.72 13.05 0.51
CA SER A 148 -15.97 13.78 0.66
C SER A 148 -15.83 14.82 1.76
N ALA A 149 -16.51 15.95 1.59
CA ALA A 149 -16.59 17.03 2.59
C ALA A 149 -17.51 16.65 3.78
N ARG A 150 -17.26 15.51 4.44
CA ARG A 150 -17.98 15.15 5.68
C ARG A 150 -17.64 16.19 6.75
N GLY A 151 -18.64 16.96 7.18
CA GLY A 151 -18.43 18.10 8.09
C GLY A 151 -17.99 19.39 7.39
N GLY A 152 -18.17 19.51 6.08
CA GLY A 152 -17.94 20.74 5.31
C GLY A 152 -16.49 20.99 4.90
N LYS A 153 -15.55 20.13 5.30
CA LYS A 153 -14.12 20.27 4.98
C LYS A 153 -13.64 19.12 4.10
N ILE A 154 -13.20 19.46 2.89
CA ILE A 154 -12.55 18.49 1.98
C ILE A 154 -11.06 18.32 2.32
N ILE A 155 -10.42 19.39 2.78
CA ILE A 155 -9.06 19.36 3.33
C ILE A 155 -9.19 19.57 4.83
N SER A 156 -8.72 18.60 5.60
CA SER A 156 -8.63 18.70 7.06
C SER A 156 -7.18 18.86 7.47
N SER A 157 -6.93 19.57 8.56
CA SER A 157 -5.57 19.76 9.10
C SER A 157 -5.56 19.68 10.62
N ALA A 158 -4.46 19.20 11.18
CA ALA A 158 -4.22 19.14 12.62
C ALA A 158 -2.83 19.70 12.95
N GLN A 159 -2.66 20.15 14.19
CA GLN A 159 -1.34 20.53 14.69
C GLN A 159 -0.41 19.32 14.65
N LEU A 160 0.88 19.55 14.35
CA LEU A 160 1.89 18.50 14.49
C LEU A 160 1.90 17.98 15.92
N GLU A 161 1.95 16.66 16.05
CA GLU A 161 2.05 15.99 17.35
C GLU A 161 3.47 16.13 17.90
N LYS A 162 3.58 16.18 19.23
CA LYS A 162 4.89 16.17 19.89
C LYS A 162 5.48 14.76 19.80
N PRO A 163 6.81 14.62 19.80
CA PRO A 163 7.45 13.31 19.89
C PRO A 163 6.85 12.48 21.05
N SER A 164 6.46 11.24 20.75
CA SER A 164 5.88 10.36 21.75
C SER A 164 6.96 9.91 22.75
N PRO A 165 6.77 10.08 24.07
CA PRO A 165 7.72 9.58 25.07
C PRO A 165 7.72 8.04 25.16
N LYS A 166 6.83 7.36 24.43
CA LYS A 166 6.73 5.90 24.33
C LYS A 166 7.18 5.38 22.96
N CYS A 167 8.02 6.12 22.25
CA CYS A 167 8.60 5.68 20.98
C CYS A 167 9.64 4.57 21.22
N PHE A 168 9.19 3.35 21.53
CA PHE A 168 10.01 2.14 21.65
C PHE A 168 9.31 0.97 20.97
N VAL A 169 10.09 0.04 20.43
CA VAL A 169 9.57 -1.14 19.72
C VAL A 169 9.41 -2.27 20.73
N GLN A 170 8.21 -2.79 20.92
CA GLN A 170 7.98 -4.02 21.68
C GLN A 170 7.95 -5.22 20.74
N VAL A 171 8.76 -6.22 21.03
CA VAL A 171 8.84 -7.44 20.21
C VAL A 171 8.68 -8.67 21.08
N LYS A 172 7.67 -9.47 20.78
CA LYS A 172 7.48 -10.81 21.32
C LYS A 172 8.32 -11.81 20.55
N VAL A 173 9.12 -12.59 21.26
CA VAL A 173 10.00 -13.61 20.70
C VAL A 173 10.02 -14.83 21.61
N ASN A 174 10.43 -15.97 21.08
CA ASN A 174 10.80 -17.10 21.92
C ASN A 174 12.33 -17.17 22.06
N PHE A 175 12.87 -16.82 23.23
CA PHE A 175 14.32 -16.75 23.48
C PHE A 175 15.08 -18.06 23.27
N GLN A 176 14.38 -19.21 23.29
CA GLN A 176 14.99 -20.52 23.13
C GLN A 176 15.18 -20.90 21.66
N THR A 177 14.32 -20.39 20.77
CA THR A 177 14.33 -20.74 19.34
C THR A 177 14.88 -19.63 18.47
N ILE A 178 14.78 -18.36 18.91
CA ILE A 178 15.25 -17.22 18.13
C ILE A 178 16.77 -17.06 18.21
N ILE A 179 17.39 -16.81 17.06
CA ILE A 179 18.82 -16.51 16.92
C ILE A 179 19.05 -15.02 16.68
N MET A 180 20.25 -14.54 16.97
CA MET A 180 20.63 -13.14 16.77
C MET A 180 20.51 -12.68 15.31
N ARG A 181 20.67 -13.59 14.35
CA ARG A 181 20.45 -13.31 12.91
C ARG A 181 19.03 -12.87 12.62
N THR A 182 18.04 -13.44 13.29
CA THR A 182 16.63 -13.03 13.12
C THR A 182 16.43 -11.59 13.63
N LEU A 183 17.11 -11.18 14.69
CA LEU A 183 17.09 -9.79 15.17
C LEU A 183 17.73 -8.85 14.17
N ASP A 184 18.95 -9.15 13.70
CA ASP A 184 19.68 -8.32 12.75
C ASP A 184 18.97 -8.21 11.39
N GLU A 185 18.71 -9.34 10.73
CA GLU A 185 18.22 -9.36 9.36
C GLU A 185 16.72 -9.07 9.28
N LYS A 186 15.89 -9.75 10.09
CA LYS A 186 14.43 -9.66 9.96
C LYS A 186 13.81 -8.55 10.79
N ILE A 187 14.36 -8.18 11.95
CA ILE A 187 13.77 -7.12 12.80
C ILE A 187 14.43 -5.77 12.49
N LEU A 188 15.75 -5.65 12.65
CA LEU A 188 16.46 -4.38 12.53
C LEU A 188 16.56 -3.90 11.07
N LYS A 189 16.99 -4.76 10.15
CA LYS A 189 17.13 -4.40 8.72
C LYS A 189 15.81 -4.43 7.97
N GLU A 190 15.06 -5.53 8.04
CA GLU A 190 13.83 -5.68 7.24
C GLU A 190 12.66 -4.84 7.80
N LYS A 191 12.39 -4.85 9.12
CA LYS A 191 11.24 -4.13 9.70
C LYS A 191 11.55 -2.70 10.15
N LEU A 192 12.73 -2.45 10.70
CA LEU A 192 13.12 -1.12 11.21
C LEU A 192 14.02 -0.35 10.23
N HIS A 193 14.32 -0.92 9.06
CA HIS A 193 15.06 -0.27 7.97
C HIS A 193 16.44 0.28 8.35
N MET A 194 17.10 -0.33 9.33
CA MET A 194 18.51 -0.08 9.61
C MET A 194 19.38 -0.61 8.47
N ILE A 195 20.41 0.13 8.09
CA ILE A 195 21.43 -0.25 7.12
C ILE A 195 22.56 -1.02 7.81
N GLN A 196 23.07 -0.49 8.92
CA GLN A 196 24.17 -1.06 9.69
C GLN A 196 23.84 -0.98 11.18
N PRO A 197 23.00 -1.90 11.69
CA PRO A 197 22.64 -1.91 13.09
C PRO A 197 23.77 -2.46 13.97
N ASP A 198 24.04 -1.74 15.05
CA ASP A 198 24.86 -2.16 16.18
C ASP A 198 23.95 -2.28 17.41
N VAL A 199 24.10 -3.36 18.18
CA VAL A 199 23.24 -3.65 19.33
C VAL A 199 24.06 -3.71 20.60
N VAL A 200 23.67 -2.90 21.58
CA VAL A 200 24.29 -2.91 22.91
C VAL A 200 23.47 -3.81 23.82
N ILE A 201 24.13 -4.83 24.37
CA ILE A 201 23.53 -5.80 25.30
C ILE A 201 24.27 -5.68 26.63
N ASN A 202 23.56 -5.31 27.69
CA ASN A 202 24.12 -5.21 29.05
C ASN A 202 25.40 -4.34 29.14
N ASP A 203 25.34 -3.13 28.58
CA ASP A 203 26.45 -2.15 28.55
C ASP A 203 27.73 -2.59 27.81
N ASN A 204 27.72 -3.74 27.13
CA ASN A 204 28.75 -4.14 26.19
C ASN A 204 28.23 -3.96 24.76
N SER A 205 28.95 -3.17 23.97
CA SER A 205 28.74 -3.07 22.53
C SER A 205 29.37 -4.29 21.86
N ASP A 206 28.54 -5.17 21.31
CA ASP A 206 29.01 -6.32 20.54
C ASP A 206 28.69 -6.09 19.06
N ASP A 207 29.72 -6.06 18.22
CA ASP A 207 29.53 -6.12 16.77
C ASP A 207 28.93 -7.47 16.41
N PHE A 208 27.90 -7.50 15.55
CA PHE A 208 27.32 -8.73 15.03
C PHE A 208 28.28 -9.47 14.08
N THR A 209 29.28 -10.13 14.66
CA THR A 209 30.13 -11.08 13.96
C THR A 209 29.32 -12.31 13.56
N ASN A 210 29.70 -12.99 12.47
CA ASN A 210 28.99 -14.19 12.00
C ASN A 210 28.84 -15.27 13.08
N SER A 211 29.79 -15.37 14.01
CA SER A 211 29.71 -16.30 15.15
C SER A 211 28.62 -15.95 16.16
N ILE A 212 28.32 -14.66 16.34
CA ILE A 212 27.28 -14.17 17.27
C ILE A 212 25.90 -14.30 16.62
N LEU A 213 25.79 -14.02 15.32
CA LEU A 213 24.51 -14.06 14.58
C LEU A 213 23.83 -15.44 14.63
N ASP A 214 24.60 -16.52 14.62
CA ASP A 214 24.06 -17.88 14.65
C ASP A 214 23.80 -18.43 16.06
N THR A 215 23.99 -17.61 17.11
CA THR A 215 23.75 -18.03 18.49
C THR A 215 22.34 -17.67 18.98
N PRO A 216 21.70 -18.53 19.79
CA PRO A 216 20.41 -18.23 20.42
C PRO A 216 20.49 -17.04 21.37
N MET A 217 19.42 -16.24 21.42
CA MET A 217 19.34 -15.07 22.33
C MET A 217 19.48 -15.46 23.81
N SER A 218 19.07 -16.67 24.20
CA SER A 218 19.21 -17.18 25.56
C SER A 218 20.65 -17.13 26.10
N ASN A 219 21.64 -17.10 25.22
CA ASN A 219 23.06 -17.12 25.60
C ASN A 219 23.58 -15.74 26.06
N PHE A 220 22.82 -14.66 25.85
CA PHE A 220 23.24 -13.28 26.11
C PHE A 220 22.67 -12.68 27.40
N ALA A 221 22.26 -13.53 28.34
CA ALA A 221 21.55 -13.11 29.57
C ALA A 221 20.29 -12.26 29.30
N ILE A 222 19.71 -12.39 28.11
CA ILE A 222 18.46 -11.74 27.72
C ILE A 222 17.31 -12.48 28.41
N THR A 223 16.51 -11.74 29.16
CA THR A 223 15.32 -12.22 29.87
C THR A 223 14.06 -11.44 29.46
N ASN A 224 12.90 -11.89 29.91
CA ASN A 224 11.63 -11.21 29.60
C ASN A 224 11.64 -9.76 30.11
N GLY A 225 11.39 -8.81 29.21
CA GLY A 225 11.43 -7.38 29.50
C GLY A 225 12.80 -6.72 29.29
N SER A 226 13.80 -7.47 28.78
CA SER A 226 15.11 -6.89 28.46
C SER A 226 14.98 -5.81 27.39
N SER A 227 15.67 -4.69 27.61
CA SER A 227 15.75 -3.60 26.66
C SER A 227 17.09 -3.66 25.94
N LEU A 228 17.06 -3.66 24.61
CA LEU A 228 18.23 -3.59 23.75
C LEU A 228 18.27 -2.18 23.13
N LEU A 229 19.42 -1.52 23.23
CA LEU A 229 19.66 -0.28 22.50
C LEU A 229 20.26 -0.64 21.15
N CYS A 230 19.55 -0.32 20.08
CA CYS A 230 19.96 -0.57 18.71
C CYS A 230 20.30 0.77 18.06
N GLU A 231 21.53 0.92 17.58
CA GLU A 231 22.03 2.13 16.95
C GLU A 231 22.44 1.84 15.51
N ASP A 232 22.14 2.75 14.59
CA ASP A 232 22.67 2.75 13.24
C ASP A 232 23.44 4.06 13.05
N PHE A 233 24.77 3.99 13.13
CA PHE A 233 25.64 5.15 12.98
C PHE A 233 25.60 5.75 11.58
N PHE A 234 25.34 4.93 10.55
CA PHE A 234 25.26 5.40 9.18
C PHE A 234 24.03 6.28 8.96
N GLN A 235 22.91 5.96 9.61
CA GLN A 235 21.66 6.73 9.53
C GLN A 235 21.47 7.74 10.66
N GLN A 236 22.36 7.76 11.66
CA GLN A 236 22.15 8.48 12.93
C GLN A 236 20.81 8.15 13.58
N TYR A 237 20.44 6.87 13.55
CA TYR A 237 19.16 6.38 14.05
C TYR A 237 19.38 5.51 15.30
N LYS A 238 18.62 5.76 16.35
CA LYS A 238 18.67 4.98 17.59
C LYS A 238 17.28 4.57 17.99
N VAL A 239 17.11 3.31 18.37
CA VAL A 239 15.83 2.78 18.85
C VAL A 239 16.06 1.83 20.01
N SER A 240 15.21 1.94 21.03
CA SER A 240 15.16 0.97 22.12
C SER A 240 14.12 -0.09 21.79
N ILE A 241 14.56 -1.35 21.81
CA ILE A 241 13.70 -2.52 21.60
C ILE A 241 13.50 -3.23 22.94
N VAL A 242 12.26 -3.47 23.33
CA VAL A 242 11.92 -4.24 24.52
C VAL A 242 11.45 -5.62 24.10
N LEU A 243 12.17 -6.65 24.53
CA LEU A 243 11.88 -8.05 24.18
C LEU A 243 10.97 -8.71 25.22
N GLN A 244 9.91 -9.37 24.77
CA GLN A 244 9.00 -10.15 25.60
C GLN A 244 9.06 -11.65 25.25
N GLN A 245 9.19 -12.52 26.24
CA GLN A 245 9.13 -13.97 26.02
C GLN A 245 7.69 -14.37 25.66
N SER A 246 7.53 -15.13 24.57
CA SER A 246 6.26 -15.75 24.19
C SER A 246 6.46 -17.15 23.63
N ASP A 247 5.80 -18.14 24.25
CA ASP A 247 5.76 -19.52 23.75
C ASP A 247 4.56 -19.77 22.82
N GLU A 248 3.70 -18.78 22.64
CA GLU A 248 2.42 -18.90 21.91
C GLU A 248 2.51 -18.44 20.44
N LEU A 249 3.72 -18.25 19.90
CA LEU A 249 3.92 -17.87 18.51
C LEU A 249 3.59 -19.06 17.58
N LYS A 250 2.34 -19.12 17.11
CA LYS A 250 1.74 -20.20 16.31
C LYS A 250 2.23 -20.22 14.86
N ASP A 251 3.53 -20.37 14.63
CA ASP A 251 4.24 -20.44 13.32
C ASP A 251 4.99 -19.15 12.91
N GLN A 252 5.01 -18.11 13.75
CA GLN A 252 5.83 -16.91 13.54
C GLN A 252 7.07 -16.94 14.44
N GLU A 253 8.21 -16.42 13.96
CA GLU A 253 9.44 -16.36 14.77
C GLU A 253 9.42 -15.21 15.78
N PHE A 254 8.67 -14.13 15.47
CA PHE A 254 8.49 -12.96 16.32
C PHE A 254 7.17 -12.24 15.98
N GLU A 255 6.70 -11.39 16.89
CA GLU A 255 5.55 -10.50 16.71
C GLU A 255 5.91 -9.11 17.26
N ILE A 256 5.73 -8.06 16.46
CA ILE A 256 5.98 -6.67 16.90
C ILE A 256 4.64 -6.10 17.40
N GLU A 257 4.56 -5.75 18.68
CA GLU A 257 3.35 -5.19 19.27
C GLU A 257 3.19 -3.69 19.02
N THR A 258 4.30 -2.98 18.81
CA THR A 258 4.25 -1.55 18.49
C THR A 258 3.91 -1.34 17.01
N ASP A 259 3.05 -0.37 16.72
CA ASP A 259 2.83 0.08 15.35
C ASP A 259 4.11 0.70 14.81
N LEU A 260 4.69 0.07 13.78
CA LEU A 260 5.96 0.49 13.19
C LEU A 260 5.83 1.74 12.34
N GLU A 261 4.63 2.07 11.84
CA GLU A 261 4.40 3.27 11.04
C GLU A 261 4.66 4.55 11.87
N ASP A 262 4.36 4.52 13.17
CA ASP A 262 4.61 5.63 14.10
C ASP A 262 6.10 5.83 14.42
N ILE A 263 6.91 4.77 14.33
CA ILE A 263 8.34 4.81 14.66
C ILE A 263 9.16 5.28 13.45
N LEU A 264 8.81 4.81 12.26
CA LEU A 264 9.47 5.19 11.01
C LEU A 264 9.13 6.62 10.56
N SER A 265 8.04 7.20 11.07
CA SER A 265 7.62 8.58 10.80
C SER A 265 8.17 9.60 11.81
N ALA A 266 8.84 9.15 12.89
CA ALA A 266 9.49 10.04 13.84
C ALA A 266 10.63 10.82 13.16
N PRO A 267 10.79 12.13 13.43
CA PRO A 267 11.92 12.88 12.93
C PRO A 267 13.22 12.25 13.44
N LYS A 268 14.14 11.94 12.52
CA LYS A 268 15.52 11.64 12.88
C LYS A 268 16.07 12.89 13.57
N ASP A 269 16.67 12.75 14.75
CA ASP A 269 17.29 13.87 15.47
C ASP A 269 18.35 14.54 14.59
N ILE A 270 17.96 15.58 13.86
CA ILE A 270 18.91 16.46 13.18
C ILE A 270 19.46 17.35 14.29
N VAL A 271 20.74 17.16 14.61
CA VAL A 271 21.49 18.14 15.39
C VAL A 271 21.52 19.42 14.55
N GLU A 272 20.65 20.39 14.89
CA GLU A 272 20.56 21.67 14.19
C GLU A 272 21.88 22.45 14.36
N GLU A 273 22.67 22.56 13.29
CA GLU A 273 23.49 23.76 13.10
C GLU A 273 22.59 24.86 12.51
N PRO A 274 22.60 26.09 13.08
CA PRO A 274 21.73 27.15 12.59
C PRO A 274 22.14 27.58 11.19
N LEU A 275 21.26 27.33 10.22
CA LEU A 275 21.35 27.87 8.86
C LEU A 275 21.09 29.39 8.91
N VAL A 276 22.15 30.19 8.82
CA VAL A 276 22.05 31.64 8.62
C VAL A 276 21.76 31.90 7.14
N LEU A 277 20.49 32.03 6.77
CA LEU A 277 20.07 32.52 5.46
C LEU A 277 19.87 34.05 5.52
N GLY A 278 20.59 34.78 4.66
CA GLY A 278 20.64 36.24 4.65
C GLY A 278 19.29 36.91 4.35
N ASP A 279 19.03 38.00 5.09
CA ASP A 279 17.77 38.73 5.29
C ASP A 279 17.03 39.32 4.07
N ASN A 280 17.34 38.99 2.82
CA ASN A 280 16.91 39.84 1.69
C ASN A 280 16.17 39.16 0.52
N PHE A 281 15.42 38.06 0.71
CA PHE A 281 14.74 37.43 -0.45
C PHE A 281 13.21 37.37 -0.50
N PHE A 282 12.44 37.60 0.57
CA PHE A 282 10.97 37.50 0.48
C PHE A 282 10.22 38.52 1.34
N ASN A 283 10.23 39.78 0.93
CA ASN A 283 9.18 40.73 1.33
C ASN A 283 8.14 40.81 0.20
N ALA A 284 7.07 40.03 0.33
CA ALA A 284 5.69 40.35 -0.06
C ALA A 284 4.87 39.11 -0.42
N VAL A 285 4.39 38.34 0.56
CA VAL A 285 3.04 37.73 0.50
C VAL A 285 2.52 37.60 1.94
N SER A 286 1.72 38.56 2.40
CA SER A 286 0.89 38.39 3.59
C SER A 286 -0.38 37.65 3.19
N VAL A 287 -0.41 36.32 3.36
CA VAL A 287 -1.65 35.55 3.28
C VAL A 287 -2.24 35.51 4.70
N SER A 288 -3.43 36.08 4.87
CA SER A 288 -4.19 36.03 6.13
C SER A 288 -4.65 34.60 6.42
N ASP A 289 -4.41 34.13 7.65
CA ASP A 289 -4.51 32.73 8.11
C ASP A 289 -5.95 32.20 8.39
N ASP A 290 -7.01 32.78 7.80
CA ASP A 290 -8.41 32.43 8.16
C ASP A 290 -9.32 32.07 6.95
N GLU A 291 -8.81 31.35 5.94
CA GLU A 291 -9.68 30.81 4.88
C GLU A 291 -9.86 29.29 5.02
N ASP A 292 -10.87 28.88 5.79
CA ASP A 292 -11.57 27.63 5.56
C ASP A 292 -12.19 27.71 4.15
N ILE A 293 -11.69 26.92 3.19
CA ILE A 293 -12.32 26.80 1.87
C ILE A 293 -13.67 26.09 2.05
N GLN A 294 -14.74 26.87 2.30
CA GLN A 294 -16.11 26.40 2.32
C GLN A 294 -16.65 26.33 0.88
N ILE A 295 -16.92 25.11 0.41
CA ILE A 295 -17.69 24.94 -0.82
C ILE A 295 -19.16 25.17 -0.48
N SER A 296 -19.72 26.31 -0.90
CA SER A 296 -21.16 26.58 -0.76
C SER A 296 -21.96 25.58 -1.61
N GLU A 297 -22.83 24.79 -0.98
CA GLU A 297 -23.87 24.04 -1.71
C GLU A 297 -24.87 25.04 -2.32
N GLU A 298 -24.70 25.38 -3.60
CA GLU A 298 -25.80 25.95 -4.36
C GLU A 298 -26.90 24.89 -4.51
N ARG A 299 -27.96 25.04 -3.72
CA ARG A 299 -29.23 24.34 -3.90
C ARG A 299 -29.65 24.47 -5.36
N ARG A 300 -29.66 23.34 -6.09
CA ARG A 300 -30.32 23.25 -7.40
C ARG A 300 -31.82 23.52 -7.25
N GLY A 301 -32.20 24.78 -7.35
CA GLY A 301 -33.58 25.21 -7.51
C GLY A 301 -34.13 24.63 -8.81
N ARG A 302 -35.21 23.84 -8.70
CA ARG A 302 -35.99 23.39 -9.85
C ARG A 302 -36.48 24.62 -10.62
N LEU A 303 -36.01 24.78 -11.86
CA LEU A 303 -36.56 25.74 -12.81
C LEU A 303 -37.40 24.97 -13.84
N ASN A 304 -38.72 25.06 -13.69
CA ASN A 304 -39.68 24.69 -14.72
C ASN A 304 -39.54 25.68 -15.90
N PRO A 305 -39.51 25.21 -17.16
CA PRO A 305 -39.26 26.09 -18.30
C PRO A 305 -40.53 26.89 -18.61
N THR A 306 -40.51 28.19 -18.33
CA THR A 306 -41.51 29.13 -18.85
C THR A 306 -40.84 30.20 -19.70
N LYS A 307 -41.31 30.20 -20.96
CA LYS A 307 -41.03 31.03 -22.14
C LYS A 307 -40.49 32.45 -21.85
N LYS A 308 -39.35 32.77 -22.47
CA LYS A 308 -38.92 34.14 -22.77
C LYS A 308 -39.89 34.77 -23.78
N ARG A 309 -40.38 35.98 -23.47
CA ARG A 309 -40.95 36.92 -24.44
C ARG A 309 -39.88 37.96 -24.75
N LEU A 310 -39.36 37.94 -25.96
CA LEU A 310 -38.62 39.03 -26.58
C LEU A 310 -39.56 39.61 -27.65
N GLU A 311 -39.91 40.88 -27.50
CA GLU A 311 -40.53 41.68 -28.56
C GLU A 311 -39.39 42.23 -29.44
N ASP A 312 -39.42 41.90 -30.72
CA ASP A 312 -39.64 42.89 -31.80
C ASP A 312 -39.35 42.31 -33.18
N GLY A 313 -40.19 42.69 -34.16
CA GLY A 313 -39.77 42.86 -35.55
C GLY A 313 -40.05 41.73 -36.55
N ASN A 314 -41.24 41.78 -37.16
CA ASN A 314 -41.70 41.07 -38.37
C ASN A 314 -40.63 40.69 -39.42
N ALA A 315 -40.58 39.41 -39.80
CA ALA A 315 -40.55 38.99 -41.22
C ALA A 315 -40.90 37.49 -41.39
N VAL A 316 -41.69 37.22 -42.43
CA VAL A 316 -42.45 36.02 -42.80
C VAL A 316 -41.62 34.76 -43.10
N LEU A 317 -42.12 33.59 -42.67
CA LEU A 317 -41.61 32.22 -42.93
C LEU A 317 -41.97 31.68 -44.33
N PRO A 318 -41.21 30.67 -44.83
CA PRO A 318 -41.84 29.48 -45.43
C PRO A 318 -41.28 28.14 -44.86
N PRO A 319 -41.96 26.99 -45.12
CA PRO A 319 -42.07 25.90 -44.15
C PRO A 319 -41.14 24.69 -44.33
N ALA A 320 -41.12 23.87 -43.27
CA ALA A 320 -40.28 22.71 -43.00
C ALA A 320 -40.41 21.50 -43.96
N LYS A 321 -39.33 20.72 -44.07
CA LYS A 321 -39.35 19.31 -44.51
C LYS A 321 -38.65 18.40 -43.50
N LYS A 322 -39.34 17.33 -43.11
CA LYS A 322 -38.86 16.18 -42.30
C LYS A 322 -38.18 15.15 -43.22
N ALA A 323 -37.12 14.48 -42.73
CA ALA A 323 -36.67 13.14 -43.15
C ALA A 323 -35.84 12.58 -41.98
N ARG A 324 -36.30 11.59 -41.20
CA ARG A 324 -36.54 10.15 -41.41
C ARG A 324 -35.23 9.34 -41.53
N THR A 325 -35.08 8.42 -40.58
CA THR A 325 -34.05 7.39 -40.42
C THR A 325 -34.22 6.23 -41.41
N SER A 326 -33.10 5.64 -41.80
CA SER A 326 -32.88 4.30 -42.40
C SER A 326 -31.48 3.88 -41.95
N ALA A 327 -31.19 2.75 -41.28
CA ALA A 327 -31.61 1.36 -41.47
C ALA A 327 -31.25 0.82 -42.86
N GLU A 328 -29.97 0.46 -43.02
CA GLU A 328 -29.47 -0.83 -43.52
C GLU A 328 -28.22 -1.19 -42.70
#